data_AF-A0A2N8R8Q1-F1
#
_entry.id   AF-A0A2N8R8Q1-F1
#
_cell.length_a   1.000
_cell.length_b   1.000
_cell.length_c   1.000
_cell.angle_alpha   90.00
_cell.angle_beta   90.00
_cell.angle_gamma   90.00
#
_symmetry.space_group_name_H-M   'P 1'
#
loop_
_entity.id
_entity.type
_entity.pdbx_description
1 polymer ?
#
loop_
_entity_poly.entity_id
_entity_poly.type
_entity_poly.pdbx_seq_one_letter_code
_entity_poly.pdbx_strand_id
1 'polypeptide(L)'
;PIGTGCSSDEPIFVIGMPRSGTTLVERIISSHPDVHAAGELQNFGIALKRASGSRTPQLLDMDTIERAREVDWQQLGEAYLASTRPDTSHKPRFIDKLPHNFLYVGAIANALPNAKIICLRRDPMDTCLSNFRQLFAATSPNHDYSY
;
A
#
# COMPACT_ATOMS: atom_id res chain seq x y z
N PRO A 1 -6.06 -1.55 21.32
CA PRO A 1 -4.63 -1.53 21.66
C PRO A 1 -3.79 -1.31 20.39
N ILE A 2 -2.97 -0.26 20.36
CA ILE A 2 -2.00 -0.04 19.28
C ILE A 2 -1.02 -1.22 19.37
N GLY A 3 -1.02 -2.08 18.33
CA GLY A 3 -0.27 -3.33 18.35
C GLY A 3 1.25 -3.12 18.42
N THR A 4 1.95 -4.16 18.83
CA THR A 4 3.42 -4.28 18.78
C THR A 4 3.89 -4.47 17.33
N GLY A 5 3.56 -3.54 16.43
CA GLY A 5 4.07 -3.58 15.06
C GLY A 5 5.54 -3.23 14.99
N CYS A 6 6.15 -3.40 13.82
CA CYS A 6 7.53 -2.98 13.58
C CYS A 6 7.67 -1.46 13.72
N SER A 7 8.60 -1.00 14.55
CA SER A 7 8.73 0.40 14.93
C SER A 7 9.41 1.29 13.88
N SER A 8 9.69 0.77 12.69
CA SER A 8 10.29 1.56 11.60
C SER A 8 9.35 2.70 11.20
N ASP A 9 9.91 3.90 11.08
CA ASP A 9 9.21 5.06 10.55
C ASP A 9 9.54 5.32 9.08
N GLU A 10 10.43 4.55 8.44
CA GLU A 10 10.87 4.74 7.05
C GLU A 10 9.72 4.88 6.03
N PRO A 11 8.65 4.05 6.07
CA PRO A 11 7.66 4.01 5.00
C PRO A 11 6.68 5.19 5.03
N ILE A 12 6.38 5.69 3.84
CA ILE A 12 5.30 6.63 3.57
C ILE A 12 4.35 5.99 2.55
N PHE A 13 3.16 5.61 2.97
CA PHE A 13 2.13 5.09 2.09
C PHE A 13 1.33 6.23 1.48
N VAL A 14 1.28 6.30 0.15
CA VAL A 14 0.39 7.22 -0.57
C VAL A 14 -0.74 6.40 -1.19
N ILE A 15 -1.94 6.52 -0.62
CA ILE A 15 -3.09 5.67 -0.91
C ILE A 15 -4.29 6.48 -1.37
N GLY A 16 -5.31 5.80 -1.88
CA GLY A 16 -6.59 6.39 -2.25
C GLY A 16 -7.14 5.74 -3.52
N MET A 17 -8.14 6.37 -4.13
CA MET A 17 -8.59 5.91 -5.44
C MET A 17 -7.53 6.20 -6.51
N PRO A 18 -7.35 5.35 -7.53
CA PRO A 18 -6.62 5.75 -8.73
C PRO A 18 -7.21 7.06 -9.29
N ARG A 19 -6.36 7.88 -9.90
CA ARG A 19 -6.73 9.20 -10.49
C ARG A 19 -7.17 10.29 -9.49
N SER A 20 -6.97 10.06 -8.20
CA SER A 20 -7.19 11.07 -7.13
C SER A 20 -6.02 12.04 -6.93
N GLY A 21 -4.92 11.91 -7.70
CA GLY A 21 -3.73 12.76 -7.57
C GLY A 21 -2.59 12.15 -6.76
N THR A 22 -2.63 10.85 -6.46
CA THR A 22 -1.56 10.13 -5.72
C THR A 22 -0.18 10.31 -6.33
N THR A 23 -0.04 10.26 -7.67
CA THR A 23 1.25 10.52 -8.35
C THR A 23 1.76 11.95 -8.19
N LEU A 24 0.86 12.94 -8.14
CA LEU A 24 1.27 14.33 -7.89
C LEU A 24 1.83 14.48 -6.48
N VAL A 25 1.14 13.90 -5.48
CA VAL A 25 1.60 13.91 -4.09
C VAL A 25 2.92 13.17 -3.92
N GLU A 26 3.07 11.99 -4.53
CA GLU A 26 4.33 11.25 -4.56
C GLU A 26 5.47 12.13 -5.08
N ARG A 27 5.28 12.82 -6.21
CA ARG A 27 6.29 13.73 -6.79
C ARG A 27 6.63 14.91 -5.87
N ILE A 28 5.64 15.48 -5.18
CA ILE A 28 5.86 16.56 -4.22
C ILE A 28 6.72 16.06 -3.06
N ILE A 29 6.37 14.92 -2.47
CA ILE A 29 7.08 14.39 -1.30
C ILE A 29 8.49 13.90 -1.70
N SER A 30 8.63 13.25 -2.86
CA SER A 30 9.92 12.74 -3.34
C SER A 30 10.90 13.83 -3.77
N SER A 31 10.46 15.10 -3.84
CA SER A 31 11.36 16.24 -4.04
C SER A 31 12.25 16.52 -2.82
N HIS A 32 11.89 15.99 -1.65
CA HIS A 32 12.69 16.12 -0.44
C HIS A 32 13.96 15.25 -0.52
N PRO A 33 15.14 15.76 -0.13
CA PRO A 33 16.41 15.03 -0.25
C PRO A 33 16.40 13.69 0.49
N ASP A 34 15.70 13.60 1.62
CA ASP A 34 15.64 12.39 2.45
C ASP A 34 14.55 11.38 2.05
N VAL A 35 13.81 11.63 0.97
CA VAL A 35 12.72 10.74 0.54
C VAL A 35 13.01 10.12 -0.83
N HIS A 36 12.74 8.82 -0.94
CA HIS A 36 12.78 8.06 -2.19
C HIS A 36 11.38 7.67 -2.64
N ALA A 37 11.07 7.72 -3.94
CA ALA A 37 9.83 7.15 -4.48
C ALA A 37 10.10 5.72 -4.99
N ALA A 38 9.59 4.71 -4.29
CA ALA A 38 9.78 3.30 -4.66
C ALA A 38 8.70 2.81 -5.66
N GLY A 39 7.75 3.67 -6.04
CA GLY A 39 6.70 3.35 -7.00
C GLY A 39 5.56 2.53 -6.40
N GLU A 40 4.96 1.64 -7.21
CA GLU A 40 3.81 0.81 -6.80
C GLU A 40 4.28 -0.57 -6.31
N LEU A 41 4.35 -0.77 -4.99
CA LEU A 41 4.83 -2.02 -4.41
C LEU A 41 3.67 -2.96 -4.07
N GLN A 42 3.66 -4.17 -4.66
CA GLN A 42 2.69 -5.22 -4.29
C GLN A 42 3.08 -5.97 -3.00
N ASN A 43 4.23 -5.60 -2.44
CA ASN A 43 4.92 -6.29 -1.35
C ASN A 43 4.07 -6.47 -0.10
N PHE A 44 3.30 -5.45 0.31
CA PHE A 44 2.50 -5.54 1.53
C PHE A 44 1.40 -6.60 1.40
N GLY A 45 0.66 -6.61 0.30
CA GLY A 45 -0.37 -7.62 0.04
C GLY A 45 0.22 -9.04 -0.01
N ILE A 46 1.39 -9.21 -0.62
CA ILE A 46 2.11 -10.49 -0.66
C ILE A 46 2.56 -10.93 0.74
N ALA A 47 3.12 -10.02 1.53
CA ALA A 47 3.57 -10.30 2.88
C ALA A 47 2.40 -10.69 3.78
N LEU A 48 1.28 -9.97 3.71
CA LEU A 48 0.07 -10.28 4.47
C LEU A 48 -0.50 -11.63 4.05
N LYS A 49 -0.57 -11.92 2.76
CA LYS A 49 -1.05 -13.22 2.25
C LYS A 49 -0.21 -14.37 2.81
N ARG A 50 1.12 -14.25 2.76
CA ARG A 50 2.04 -15.25 3.32
C ARG A 50 1.89 -15.40 4.83
N ALA A 51 1.85 -14.30 5.57
CA ALA A 51 1.72 -14.31 7.02
C ALA A 51 0.38 -14.92 7.48
N SER A 52 -0.70 -14.67 6.73
CA SER A 52 -2.01 -15.27 7.01
C SER A 52 -2.04 -16.80 6.80
N GLY A 53 -1.08 -17.36 6.04
CA GLY A 53 -1.08 -18.76 5.65
C GLY A 53 -2.21 -19.15 4.68
N SER A 54 -3.00 -18.19 4.19
CA SER A 54 -4.06 -18.44 3.22
C SER A 54 -3.48 -18.99 1.91
N ARG A 55 -4.13 -20.02 1.35
CA ARG A 55 -3.67 -20.74 0.15
C ARG A 55 -4.53 -20.46 -1.08
N THR A 56 -5.53 -19.61 -0.96
CA THR A 56 -6.36 -19.19 -2.10
C THR A 56 -5.55 -18.32 -3.07
N PRO A 57 -5.91 -18.27 -4.36
CA PRO A 57 -5.10 -17.60 -5.37
C PRO A 57 -5.14 -16.06 -5.30
N GLN A 58 -6.16 -15.45 -4.68
CA GLN A 58 -6.28 -14.00 -4.54
C GLN A 58 -5.43 -13.48 -3.37
N LEU A 59 -4.77 -12.33 -3.55
CA LEU A 59 -3.98 -11.70 -2.48
C LEU A 59 -4.83 -11.23 -1.29
N LEU A 60 -6.07 -10.81 -1.56
CA LEU A 60 -7.01 -10.39 -0.54
C LEU A 60 -8.37 -11.02 -0.83
N ASP A 61 -8.86 -11.78 0.14
CA ASP A 61 -10.14 -12.45 0.14
C ASP A 61 -10.59 -12.70 1.58
N MET A 62 -11.76 -13.30 1.76
CA MET A 62 -12.31 -13.56 3.10
C MET A 62 -11.41 -14.45 3.95
N ASP A 63 -10.83 -15.51 3.39
CA ASP A 63 -9.93 -16.42 4.14
C ASP A 63 -8.66 -15.67 4.61
N THR A 64 -8.08 -14.82 3.75
CA THR A 64 -6.95 -13.96 4.13
C THR A 64 -7.34 -12.99 5.25
N ILE A 65 -8.51 -12.34 5.17
CA ILE A 65 -8.98 -11.36 6.16
C ILE A 65 -9.24 -12.03 7.52
N GLU A 66 -9.87 -13.20 7.53
CA GLU A 66 -10.16 -13.93 8.77
C GLU A 66 -8.88 -14.36 9.47
N ARG A 67 -7.93 -14.94 8.71
CA ARG A 67 -6.63 -15.39 9.22
C ARG A 67 -5.71 -14.24 9.62
N ALA A 68 -5.83 -13.08 8.98
CA ALA A 68 -5.05 -11.89 9.31
C ALA A 68 -5.25 -11.43 10.77
N ARG A 69 -6.33 -11.84 11.43
CA ARG A 69 -6.57 -11.53 12.85
C ARG A 69 -5.56 -12.17 13.79
N GLU A 70 -4.94 -13.27 13.38
CA GLU A 70 -3.98 -14.05 14.16
C GLU A 70 -2.52 -13.77 13.74
N VAL A 71 -2.32 -12.87 12.77
CA VAL A 71 -0.98 -12.54 12.26
C VAL A 71 -0.17 -11.79 13.31
N ASP A 72 1.11 -12.17 13.43
CA ASP A 72 2.11 -11.38 14.13
C ASP A 72 2.42 -10.10 13.33
N TRP A 73 1.92 -8.97 13.82
CA TRP A 73 2.08 -7.67 13.19
C TRP A 73 3.53 -7.19 13.15
N GLN A 74 4.35 -7.56 14.14
CA GLN A 74 5.77 -7.20 14.15
C GLN A 74 6.48 -7.89 13.01
N GLN A 75 6.30 -9.21 12.93
CA GLN A 75 6.93 -10.04 11.90
C GLN A 75 6.45 -9.65 10.50
N LEU A 76 5.17 -9.33 10.35
CA LEU A 76 4.64 -8.82 9.08
C LEU A 76 5.30 -7.51 8.65
N GLY A 77 5.45 -6.56 9.58
CA GLY A 77 6.10 -5.28 9.31
C GLY A 77 7.57 -5.45 8.90
N GLU A 78 8.31 -6.29 9.62
CA GLU A 78 9.70 -6.63 9.30
C GLU A 78 9.82 -7.31 7.94
N ALA A 79 8.94 -8.27 7.64
CA ALA A 79 8.90 -8.97 6.36
C ALA A 79 8.59 -8.03 5.19
N TYR A 80 7.65 -7.10 5.37
CA TYR A 80 7.37 -6.06 4.38
C TYR A 80 8.63 -5.22 4.11
N LEU A 81 9.23 -4.62 5.16
CA LEU A 81 10.41 -3.77 5.01
C LEU A 81 11.58 -4.50 4.35
N ALA A 82 11.83 -5.75 4.74
CA ALA A 82 12.88 -6.56 4.14
C ALA A 82 12.62 -6.80 2.64
N SER A 83 11.36 -7.05 2.26
CA SER A 83 10.98 -7.32 0.88
C SER A 83 11.08 -6.10 -0.04
N THR A 84 10.98 -4.87 0.48
CA THR A 84 11.05 -3.64 -0.33
C THR A 84 12.48 -3.16 -0.56
N ARG A 85 13.48 -3.69 0.18
CA ARG A 85 14.88 -3.26 0.10
C ARG A 85 15.47 -3.16 -1.31
N PRO A 86 15.16 -4.05 -2.27
CA PRO A 86 15.65 -3.91 -3.65
C PRO A 86 15.18 -2.63 -4.37
N ASP A 87 13.98 -2.14 -4.02
CA ASP A 87 13.34 -0.98 -4.64
C ASP A 87 13.48 0.30 -3.80
N THR A 88 13.96 0.18 -2.55
CA THR A 88 14.24 1.34 -1.69
C THR A 88 15.70 1.76 -1.79
N SER A 89 15.94 3.06 -1.96
CA SER A 89 17.30 3.62 -1.81
C SER A 89 17.78 3.62 -0.34
N HIS A 90 19.04 4.02 -0.11
CA HIS A 90 19.59 4.24 1.24
C HIS A 90 19.11 5.52 1.95
N LYS A 91 18.09 6.20 1.42
CA LYS A 91 17.52 7.40 2.04
C LYS A 91 16.72 7.05 3.31
N PRO A 92 16.60 7.99 4.27
CA PRO A 92 15.87 7.74 5.52
C PRO A 92 14.40 7.35 5.35
N ARG A 93 13.76 7.77 4.26
CA ARG A 93 12.33 7.51 4.00
C ARG A 93 12.12 7.01 2.58
N PHE A 94 11.11 6.18 2.39
CA PHE A 94 10.65 5.79 1.07
C PHE A 94 9.13 5.86 0.95
N ILE A 95 8.64 6.14 -0.25
CA ILE A 95 7.23 6.18 -0.60
C ILE A 95 6.86 4.86 -1.27
N ASP A 96 5.86 4.19 -0.71
CA ASP A 96 5.09 3.15 -1.37
C ASP A 96 3.77 3.77 -1.83
N LYS A 97 3.69 4.05 -3.15
CA LYS A 97 2.50 4.61 -3.76
C LYS A 97 1.85 3.52 -4.58
N LEU A 98 0.98 2.77 -3.92
CA LEU A 98 -0.01 1.90 -4.56
C LEU A 98 -1.38 2.35 -4.08
N PRO A 99 -2.23 2.97 -4.94
CA PRO A 99 -3.51 3.52 -4.51
C PRO A 99 -4.34 2.52 -3.69
N HIS A 100 -4.44 1.28 -4.18
CA HIS A 100 -5.17 0.16 -3.57
C HIS A 100 -4.67 -0.29 -2.20
N ASN A 101 -3.54 0.21 -1.71
CA ASN A 101 -3.13 -0.03 -0.32
C ASN A 101 -4.17 0.49 0.69
N PHE A 102 -5.15 1.30 0.27
CA PHE A 102 -6.32 1.63 1.11
C PHE A 102 -7.09 0.38 1.58
N LEU A 103 -7.08 -0.73 0.82
CA LEU A 103 -7.71 -1.99 1.21
C LEU A 103 -6.97 -2.65 2.40
N TYR A 104 -5.67 -2.39 2.53
CA TYR A 104 -4.81 -2.95 3.58
C TYR A 104 -4.54 -1.97 4.73
N VAL A 105 -5.14 -0.76 4.72
CA VAL A 105 -4.74 0.35 5.61
C VAL A 105 -4.76 -0.02 7.09
N GLY A 106 -5.72 -0.84 7.53
CA GLY A 106 -5.79 -1.32 8.91
C GLY A 106 -4.64 -2.27 9.26
N ALA A 107 -4.31 -3.20 8.37
CA ALA A 107 -3.17 -4.10 8.54
C ALA A 107 -1.83 -3.35 8.49
N ILE A 108 -1.70 -2.36 7.59
CA ILE A 108 -0.52 -1.48 7.52
C ILE A 108 -0.33 -0.73 8.84
N ALA A 109 -1.38 -0.11 9.36
CA ALA A 109 -1.32 0.64 10.62
C ALA A 109 -0.96 -0.25 11.83
N ASN A 110 -1.37 -1.52 11.83
CA ASN A 110 -0.98 -2.48 12.87
C ASN A 110 0.46 -2.96 12.71
N ALA A 111 0.89 -3.27 11.48
CA ALA A 111 2.22 -3.82 11.21
C ALA A 111 3.34 -2.77 11.27
N LEU A 112 3.02 -1.51 10.95
CA LEU A 112 3.96 -0.39 10.86
C LEU A 112 3.36 0.86 11.55
N PRO A 113 3.23 0.85 12.88
CA PRO A 113 2.55 1.91 13.64
C PRO A 113 3.18 3.31 13.47
N ASN A 114 4.46 3.38 13.08
CA ASN A 114 5.17 4.64 12.88
C ASN A 114 5.22 5.09 11.41
N ALA A 115 4.73 4.27 10.47
CA ALA A 115 4.65 4.66 9.06
C ALA A 115 3.68 5.84 8.89
N LYS A 116 3.95 6.68 7.89
CA LYS A 116 3.02 7.75 7.50
C LYS A 116 2.08 7.23 6.44
N ILE A 117 0.78 7.51 6.58
CA ILE A 117 -0.23 7.12 5.61
C ILE A 117 -0.94 8.38 5.13
N ILE A 118 -0.79 8.69 3.85
CA ILE A 118 -1.38 9.85 3.19
C ILE A 118 -2.50 9.33 2.28
N CYS A 119 -3.74 9.55 2.71
CA CYS A 119 -4.92 9.13 1.97
C CYS A 119 -5.47 10.29 1.12
N LEU A 120 -5.38 10.14 -0.20
CA LEU A 120 -5.89 11.13 -1.14
C LEU A 120 -7.40 10.99 -1.29
N ARG A 121 -8.08 12.10 -1.08
CA ARG A 121 -9.51 12.25 -1.36
C ARG A 121 -9.67 13.36 -2.40
N ARG A 122 -10.25 12.99 -3.53
CA ARG A 122 -10.69 13.91 -4.59
C ARG A 122 -12.20 13.81 -4.70
N ASP A 123 -12.83 14.81 -5.31
CA ASP A 123 -14.24 14.74 -5.66
C ASP A 123 -14.55 13.38 -6.34
N PRO A 124 -15.59 12.65 -5.90
CA PRO A 124 -15.89 11.33 -6.42
C PRO A 124 -16.21 11.33 -7.92
N MET A 125 -16.94 12.33 -8.42
CA MET A 125 -17.34 12.40 -9.82
C MET A 125 -16.14 12.67 -10.72
N ASP A 126 -15.27 13.59 -10.33
CA ASP A 126 -13.98 13.82 -10.98
C ASP A 126 -13.13 12.55 -11.07
N THR A 127 -13.09 11.80 -9.97
CA THR A 127 -12.30 10.57 -9.86
C THR A 127 -12.89 9.50 -10.77
N CYS A 128 -14.20 9.28 -10.74
CA CYS A 128 -14.90 8.34 -11.62
C CYS A 128 -14.68 8.69 -13.10
N LEU A 129 -14.92 9.96 -13.49
CA LEU A 129 -14.74 10.40 -14.87
C LEU A 129 -13.28 10.22 -15.34
N SER A 130 -12.30 10.54 -14.48
CA SER A 130 -10.89 10.34 -14.85
C SER A 130 -10.50 8.86 -14.94
N ASN A 131 -11.11 7.97 -14.15
CA ASN A 131 -10.89 6.53 -14.25
C ASN A 131 -11.51 5.97 -15.53
N PHE A 132 -12.75 6.35 -15.83
CA PHE A 132 -13.47 5.92 -17.03
C PHE A 132 -12.73 6.31 -18.33
N ARG A 133 -12.08 7.47 -18.37
CA ARG A 133 -11.32 7.92 -19.55
C ARG A 133 -9.94 7.28 -19.68
N GLN A 134 -9.48 6.53 -18.68
CA GLN A 134 -8.16 5.93 -18.66
C GLN A 134 -8.27 4.47 -19.09
N LEU A 135 -7.55 4.09 -20.16
CA LEU A 135 -7.38 2.68 -20.50
C LEU A 135 -6.38 2.06 -19.53
N PHE A 136 -6.86 1.26 -18.59
CA PHE A 136 -6.02 0.42 -17.74
C PHE A 136 -5.71 -0.91 -18.44
N ALA A 137 -4.75 -1.67 -17.92
CA ALA A 137 -4.45 -3.00 -18.47
C ALA A 137 -5.70 -3.88 -18.40
N ALA A 138 -6.07 -4.49 -19.54
CA ALA A 138 -7.33 -5.23 -19.70
C ALA A 138 -7.51 -6.43 -18.75
N THR A 139 -6.42 -6.87 -18.10
CA THR A 139 -6.40 -8.00 -17.17
C THR A 139 -6.20 -7.56 -15.71
N SER A 140 -6.29 -6.27 -15.40
CA SER A 140 -6.08 -5.78 -14.04
C SER A 140 -7.32 -5.98 -13.18
N PRO A 141 -7.32 -6.87 -12.17
CA PRO A 141 -8.49 -7.15 -11.32
C PRO A 141 -8.90 -5.95 -10.44
N ASN A 142 -8.08 -4.89 -10.44
CA ASN A 142 -8.19 -3.74 -9.54
C ASN A 142 -8.81 -2.51 -10.22
N HIS A 143 -9.20 -2.63 -11.49
CA HIS A 143 -9.71 -1.53 -12.31
C HIS A 143 -11.04 -1.88 -13.00
N ASP A 144 -11.82 -2.82 -12.45
CA ASP A 144 -13.07 -3.32 -13.06
C ASP A 144 -14.17 -2.27 -13.32
N TYR A 145 -13.97 -1.07 -12.79
CA TYR A 145 -14.80 0.12 -12.94
C TYR A 145 -14.34 1.09 -14.06
N SER A 146 -13.30 0.74 -14.83
CA SER A 146 -12.64 1.65 -15.78
C SER A 146 -12.83 1.31 -17.26
N TYR A 147 -13.65 0.30 -17.57
CA TYR A 147 -13.93 -0.17 -18.93
C TYR A 147 -15.41 -0.07 -19.27
#